data_AF-A0A7W2D7L6-F1
#
_entry.id   AF-A0A7W2D7L6-F1
#
_cell.length_a   1.000
_cell.length_b   1.000
_cell.length_c   1.000
_cell.angle_alpha   90.00
_cell.angle_beta   90.00
_cell.angle_gamma   90.00
#
_symmetry.space_group_name_H-M   'P 1'
#
loop_
_entity.id
_entity.type
_entity.pdbx_description
1 polymer ?
#
loop_
_entity_poly.entity_id
_entity_poly.type
_entity_poly.pdbx_seq_one_letter_code
_entity_poly.pdbx_strand_id
1 'polypeptide(L)'
;MDVDAVLRLLAINPSQLEPAPPIPPQRVRAGERLGFDLKPCVSCGQPATCTQIVDITGHGHRWLDRCTRCFLACVAQGDGPRVPVEETLAALADAAREAGVRLTVITDP
;
A
#
# COMPACT_ATOMS: atom_id res chain seq x y z
N MET A 1 -2.44 -9.29 6.50
CA MET A 1 -3.27 -8.10 6.80
C MET A 1 -4.62 -8.63 7.22
N ASP A 2 -5.11 -8.26 8.40
CA ASP A 2 -6.49 -8.56 8.82
C ASP A 2 -7.44 -7.70 7.98
N VAL A 3 -8.14 -8.32 7.03
CA VAL A 3 -9.02 -7.62 6.08
C VAL A 3 -10.21 -7.01 6.82
N ASP A 4 -10.79 -7.70 7.80
CA ASP A 4 -11.96 -7.21 8.54
C ASP A 4 -11.61 -6.02 9.43
N ALA A 5 -10.40 -6.00 10.00
CA ALA A 5 -9.89 -4.81 10.70
C ALA A 5 -9.76 -3.60 9.75
N VAL A 6 -9.24 -3.80 8.53
CA VAL A 6 -9.10 -2.73 7.54
C VAL A 6 -10.46 -2.20 7.08
N LEU A 7 -11.40 -3.08 6.77
CA LEU A 7 -12.74 -2.67 6.33
C LEU A 7 -13.47 -1.87 7.42
N ARG A 8 -13.35 -2.29 8.68
CA ARG A 8 -13.89 -1.54 9.83
C ARG A 8 -13.21 -0.18 10.01
N LEU A 9 -11.87 -0.14 9.98
CA LEU A 9 -11.10 1.09 10.17
C LEU A 9 -11.44 2.16 9.13
N LEU A 10 -11.64 1.74 7.88
CA LEU A 10 -11.97 2.63 6.76
C LEU A 10 -13.47 2.82 6.53
N ALA A 11 -14.32 2.24 7.38
CA ALA A 11 -15.78 2.24 7.24
C ALA A 11 -16.27 1.79 5.85
N ILE A 12 -15.63 0.77 5.27
CA ILE A 12 -15.96 0.25 3.94
C ILE A 12 -16.99 -0.87 4.07
N ASN A 13 -18.10 -0.75 3.33
CA ASN A 13 -19.05 -1.85 3.18
C ASN A 13 -18.53 -2.87 2.14
N PRO A 14 -18.33 -4.16 2.50
CA PRO A 14 -17.87 -5.18 1.56
C PRO A 14 -18.69 -5.33 0.29
N SER A 15 -20.00 -5.04 0.34
CA SER A 15 -20.89 -5.17 -0.81
C SER A 15 -20.68 -4.09 -1.87
N GLN A 16 -19.95 -3.02 -1.54
CA GLN A 16 -19.65 -1.92 -2.46
C GLN A 16 -18.33 -2.11 -3.21
N LEU A 17 -17.55 -3.13 -2.85
CA LEU A 17 -16.29 -3.41 -3.52
C LEU A 17 -16.52 -4.12 -4.85
N GLU A 18 -15.74 -3.74 -5.86
CA GLU A 18 -15.78 -4.40 -7.15
C GLU A 18 -15.33 -5.88 -7.01
N PRO A 19 -16.01 -6.83 -7.68
CA PRO A 19 -15.54 -8.21 -7.75
C PRO A 19 -14.13 -8.31 -8.35
N ALA A 20 -13.30 -9.14 -7.76
CA ALA A 20 -11.97 -9.45 -8.26
C ALA A 20 -11.90 -10.91 -8.77
N PRO A 21 -11.03 -11.19 -9.75
CA PRO A 21 -10.78 -12.56 -10.18
C PRO A 21 -10.18 -13.38 -9.02
N PRO A 22 -10.49 -14.69 -8.91
CA PRO A 22 -9.99 -15.57 -7.86
C PRO A 22 -8.55 -16.02 -8.15
N ILE A 23 -7.65 -15.05 -8.34
CA ILE A 23 -6.23 -15.30 -8.59
C ILE A 23 -5.42 -15.05 -7.31
N PRO A 24 -4.30 -15.76 -7.12
CA PRO A 24 -3.40 -15.48 -6.01
C PRO A 24 -2.95 -14.00 -6.03
N PRO A 25 -2.91 -13.30 -4.87
CA PRO A 25 -2.52 -11.89 -4.80
C PRO A 25 -1.16 -11.58 -5.46
N GLN A 26 -0.23 -12.53 -5.46
CA GLN A 26 1.10 -12.39 -6.07
C GLN A 26 1.06 -12.32 -7.61
N ARG A 27 -0.06 -12.71 -8.22
CA ARG A 27 -0.29 -12.64 -9.66
C ARG A 27 -1.08 -11.40 -10.07
N VAL A 28 -1.47 -10.55 -9.11
CA VAL A 28 -2.13 -9.29 -9.38
C VAL A 28 -1.16 -8.35 -10.06
N ARG A 29 -1.43 -8.03 -11.32
CA ARG A 29 -0.72 -6.98 -12.03
C ARG A 29 -1.32 -5.64 -11.62
N ALA A 30 -0.84 -5.10 -10.50
CA ALA A 30 -1.35 -3.86 -9.91
C ALA A 30 -1.40 -2.69 -10.92
N GLY A 31 -0.39 -2.61 -11.80
CA GLY A 31 -0.35 -1.61 -12.87
C GLY A 31 -1.48 -1.75 -13.90
N GLU A 32 -1.92 -2.97 -14.22
CA GLU A 32 -3.06 -3.19 -15.14
C GLU A 32 -4.39 -2.80 -14.50
N ARG A 33 -4.55 -3.04 -13.19
CA ARG A 33 -5.76 -2.64 -12.45
C ARG A 33 -5.84 -1.12 -12.25
N LEU A 34 -4.73 -0.48 -11.91
CA LEU A 34 -4.69 0.96 -11.66
C LEU A 34 -4.73 1.76 -12.98
N GLY A 35 -4.09 1.26 -14.03
CA GLY A 35 -4.15 1.84 -15.37
C GLY A 35 -3.77 3.33 -15.43
N PHE A 36 -4.21 4.01 -16.49
CA PHE A 36 -4.14 5.48 -16.61
C PHE A 36 -5.39 6.16 -16.01
N ASP A 37 -6.54 5.50 -16.09
CA ASP A 37 -7.79 5.97 -15.48
C ASP A 37 -7.92 5.42 -14.06
N LEU A 38 -7.29 6.13 -13.12
CA LEU A 38 -7.23 5.71 -11.72
C LEU A 38 -8.64 5.53 -11.14
N LYS A 39 -8.93 4.32 -10.68
CA LYS A 39 -10.14 4.02 -9.90
C LYS A 39 -10.19 4.89 -8.64
N PRO A 40 -11.38 5.29 -8.16
CA PRO A 40 -11.49 6.03 -6.92
C PRO A 40 -11.12 5.13 -5.74
N CYS A 41 -10.46 5.71 -4.74
CA CYS A 41 -10.23 5.06 -3.45
C CYS A 41 -11.58 4.71 -2.82
N VAL A 42 -11.74 3.45 -2.43
CA VAL A 42 -13.01 2.96 -1.87
C VAL A 42 -13.37 3.56 -0.51
N SER A 43 -12.45 4.29 0.14
CA SER A 43 -12.66 4.95 1.43
C SER A 43 -12.94 6.45 1.28
N CYS A 44 -12.12 7.18 0.51
CA CYS A 44 -12.19 8.64 0.46
C CYS A 44 -12.46 9.24 -0.94
N GLY A 45 -12.60 8.40 -1.98
CA GLY A 45 -12.88 8.82 -3.36
C GLY A 45 -11.71 9.43 -4.13
N GLN A 46 -10.58 9.76 -3.48
CA GLN A 46 -9.38 10.25 -4.15
C GLN A 46 -8.79 9.19 -5.09
N PRO A 47 -8.03 9.56 -6.15
CA PRO A 47 -7.44 8.59 -7.06
C PRO A 47 -6.62 7.50 -6.33
N ALA A 48 -6.91 6.24 -6.63
CA ALA A 48 -6.21 5.12 -6.03
C ALA A 48 -4.81 4.98 -6.62
N THR A 49 -3.83 4.69 -5.77
CA THR A 49 -2.43 4.43 -6.13
C THR A 49 -1.95 3.07 -5.63
N CYS A 50 -2.78 2.40 -4.83
CA CYS A 50 -2.52 1.08 -4.27
C CYS A 50 -3.73 0.20 -4.52
N THR A 51 -3.51 -1.04 -4.97
CA THR A 51 -4.58 -2.03 -5.17
C THR A 51 -4.16 -3.38 -4.62
N GLN A 52 -5.14 -4.14 -4.15
CA GLN A 52 -4.97 -5.53 -3.75
C GLN A 52 -6.29 -6.29 -3.93
N ILE A 53 -6.18 -7.61 -4.13
CA ILE A 53 -7.33 -8.51 -4.00
C ILE A 53 -7.40 -8.99 -2.56
N VAL A 54 -8.58 -8.89 -1.95
CA VAL A 54 -8.88 -9.46 -0.64
C VAL A 54 -10.00 -10.48 -0.77
N ASP A 55 -9.91 -11.57 -0.01
CA ASP A 55 -11.02 -12.51 0.13
C ASP A 55 -11.86 -12.12 1.35
N ILE A 56 -13.15 -11.91 1.15
CA ILE A 56 -14.07 -11.46 2.19
C ILE A 56 -15.14 -12.52 2.38
N THR A 57 -15.29 -13.00 3.61
CA THR A 57 -16.33 -13.97 3.99
C THR A 57 -17.71 -13.51 3.54
N GLY A 58 -18.43 -14.35 2.79
CA GLY A 58 -19.76 -14.05 2.25
C GLY A 58 -19.78 -13.18 0.98
N HIS A 59 -18.65 -12.62 0.55
CA HIS A 59 -18.55 -11.78 -0.64
C HIS A 59 -17.51 -12.26 -1.67
N GLY A 60 -16.61 -13.17 -1.28
CA GLY A 60 -15.53 -13.69 -2.10
C GLY A 60 -14.44 -12.66 -2.39
N HIS A 61 -13.74 -12.85 -3.51
CA HIS A 61 -12.64 -11.99 -3.91
C HIS A 61 -13.13 -10.60 -4.35
N ARG A 62 -12.56 -9.56 -3.76
CA ARG A 62 -12.88 -8.14 -3.99
C ARG A 62 -11.64 -7.30 -4.21
N TRP A 63 -11.76 -6.27 -5.05
CA TRP A 63 -10.75 -5.24 -5.21
C TRP A 63 -10.81 -4.26 -4.05
N LEU A 64 -9.65 -3.97 -3.47
CA LEU A 64 -9.48 -2.97 -2.42
C LEU A 64 -8.52 -1.89 -2.92
N ASP A 65 -9.07 -0.94 -3.69
CA ASP A 65 -8.35 0.18 -4.29
C ASP A 65 -8.28 1.37 -3.32
N ARG A 66 -7.07 1.84 -3.01
CA ARG A 66 -6.83 2.88 -2.01
C ARG A 66 -5.84 3.92 -2.52
N CYS A 67 -6.01 5.17 -2.09
CA CYS A 67 -4.97 6.17 -2.19
C CYS A 67 -3.85 5.86 -1.17
N THR A 68 -2.66 6.41 -1.39
CA THR A 68 -1.49 6.19 -0.52
C THR A 68 -1.80 6.49 0.96
N ARG A 69 -2.56 7.56 1.25
CA ARG A 69 -2.91 7.93 2.62
C ARG A 69 -3.80 6.87 3.31
N CYS A 70 -4.88 6.44 2.65
CA CYS A 70 -5.78 5.42 3.18
C CYS A 70 -5.11 4.04 3.24
N PHE A 71 -4.18 3.75 2.33
CA PHE A 71 -3.34 2.56 2.42
C PHE A 71 -2.46 2.60 3.67
N LEU A 72 -1.70 3.68 3.86
CA LEU A 72 -0.77 3.86 4.99
C LEU A 72 -1.46 3.87 6.36
N ALA A 73 -2.72 4.35 6.42
CA ALA A 73 -3.52 4.27 7.63
C ALA A 73 -3.84 2.83 8.08
N CYS A 74 -3.75 1.86 7.15
CA CYS A 74 -4.19 0.48 7.36
C CYS A 74 -3.08 -0.56 7.33
N VAL A 75 -1.89 -0.21 6.80
CA VAL A 75 -0.72 -1.04 7.06
C VAL A 75 -0.39 -0.87 8.53
N ALA A 76 -0.32 -1.99 9.25
CA ALA A 76 0.29 -2.00 10.56
C ALA A 76 1.64 -1.30 10.42
N GLN A 77 1.80 -0.16 11.08
CA GLN A 77 3.12 0.35 11.40
C GLN A 77 3.77 -0.84 12.12
N GLY A 78 4.80 -1.43 11.53
CA GLY A 78 5.57 -2.47 12.23
C GLY A 78 6.15 -1.90 13.53
N ASP A 79 7.02 -2.64 14.19
CA ASP A 79 7.70 -2.20 15.43
C ASP A 79 8.70 -1.03 15.21
N GLY A 80 8.45 -0.17 14.22
CA GLY A 80 9.41 0.79 13.68
C GLY A 80 10.29 0.16 12.61
N PRO A 81 11.23 0.94 12.04
CA PRO A 81 12.28 0.36 11.22
C PRO A 81 13.05 -0.67 12.05
N ARG A 82 13.34 -1.85 11.46
CA ARG A 82 14.05 -2.96 12.14
C ARG A 82 15.46 -2.58 12.62
N VAL A 83 15.93 -1.44 12.12
CA VAL A 83 17.23 -0.84 12.39
C VAL A 83 17.00 0.65 12.62
N PRO A 84 17.72 1.30 13.54
CA PRO A 84 17.65 2.74 13.72
C PRO A 84 17.84 3.48 12.39
N VAL A 85 17.18 4.63 12.25
CA VAL A 85 17.29 5.46 11.04
C VAL A 85 18.74 5.87 10.82
N GLU A 86 19.46 6.16 11.89
CA GLU A 86 20.88 6.51 11.89
C GLU A 86 21.73 5.41 11.26
N GLU A 87 21.47 4.15 11.59
CA GLU A 87 22.19 3.00 11.05
C GLU A 87 21.88 2.79 9.57
N THR A 88 20.61 2.98 9.18
CA THR A 88 20.19 2.93 7.77
C THR A 88 20.86 4.04 6.95
N LEU A 89 20.94 5.26 7.50
CA LEU A 89 21.58 6.40 6.85
C LEU A 89 23.10 6.20 6.73
N ALA A 90 23.74 5.63 7.74
CA ALA A 90 25.17 5.28 7.70
C ALA A 90 25.45 4.27 6.57
N ALA A 91 24.65 3.21 6.48
CA ALA A 91 24.78 2.20 5.43
C ALA A 91 24.57 2.81 4.02
N LEU A 92 23.58 3.71 3.86
CA LEU A 92 23.35 4.42 2.61
C LEU A 92 24.52 5.34 2.24
N ALA A 93 25.11 6.04 3.22
CA ALA A 93 26.26 6.92 3.00
C ALA A 93 27.50 6.12 2.56
N ASP A 94 27.75 4.97 3.18
CA ASP A 94 28.85 4.08 2.80
C ASP A 94 28.67 3.53 1.38
N ALA A 95 27.47 3.04 1.05
CA ALA A 95 27.16 2.56 -0.29
C ALA A 95 27.28 3.67 -1.35
N ALA A 96 26.83 4.88 -1.03
CA ALA A 96 26.95 6.03 -1.93
C ALA A 96 28.42 6.40 -2.19
N ARG A 97 29.25 6.39 -1.13
CA ARG A 97 30.70 6.61 -1.23
C ARG A 97 31.37 5.56 -2.11
N GLU A 98 31.05 4.28 -1.92
CA GLU A 98 31.59 3.18 -2.72
C GLU A 98 31.18 3.26 -4.19
N ALA A 99 29.93 3.65 -4.46
CA ALA A 99 29.42 3.83 -5.82
C ALA A 99 29.81 5.18 -6.46
N GLY A 100 30.48 6.07 -5.73
CA GLY A 100 30.84 7.41 -6.21
C GLY A 100 29.63 8.31 -6.52
N VAL A 101 28.48 8.04 -5.90
CA VAL A 101 27.24 8.79 -6.10
C VAL A 101 26.99 9.76 -4.95
N ARG A 102 26.38 10.89 -5.26
CA ARG A 102 26.01 11.90 -4.27
C ARG A 102 24.66 11.55 -3.65
N LEU A 103 24.64 11.36 -2.34
CA LEU A 103 23.41 11.22 -1.55
C LEU A 103 22.95 12.59 -1.03
N THR A 104 21.65 12.86 -1.12
CA THR A 104 21.00 14.02 -0.49
C THR A 104 19.83 13.52 0.34
N VAL A 105 19.80 13.85 1.63
CA VAL A 105 18.66 13.56 2.52
C VAL A 105 17.77 14.80 2.55
N ILE A 106 16.50 14.64 2.24
CA ILE A 106 15.49 15.69 2.33
C ILE A 106 14.65 15.40 3.57
N THR A 107 14.64 16.35 4.52
CA THR A 107 13.74 16.34 5.68
C THR A 107 12.72 17.46 5.53
N ASP A 108 11.53 17.30 6.09
CA ASP A 108 10.58 18.42 6.19
C ASP A 108 11.19 19.57 7.03
N PRO A 109 10.82 20.84 6.76
CA PRO A 109 11.27 22.00 7.54
C PRO A 109 10.69 22.06 8.95
#